data_AF-A0A9D0YU25-F1
#
_entry.id   AF-A0A9D0YU25-F1
#
_cell.length_a   1.000
_cell.length_b   1.000
_cell.length_c   1.000
_cell.angle_alpha   90.00
_cell.angle_beta   90.00
_cell.angle_gamma   90.00
#
_symmetry.space_group_name_H-M   'P 1'
#
loop_
_entity.id
_entity.type
_entity.pdbx_description
1 polymer ?
#
loop_
_entity_poly.entity_id
_entity_poly.type
_entity_poly.pdbx_seq_one_letter_code
_entity_poly.pdbx_strand_id
1 'polypeptide(L)'
;MPSWPFALLAGAGCALLGLAWAGALSRRRAALDAWARTLMRLEASLAYRPPALADWLLLGVRGETDASVCGVLETAAQRMRQDALLTLSRAAPQPRDLTATDRAALSPLWTGLGAGDEAAQRALLEAVRASLDAQRTQARQAEARDHRLAVSLGVLGALAVFLFLL
;
A
#
# COMPACT_ATOMS: atom_id res chain seq x y z
N MET A 1 -16.04 -45.52 -2.36
CA MET A 1 -15.74 -44.53 -3.43
C MET A 1 -14.54 -43.72 -2.97
N PRO A 2 -13.46 -43.61 -3.76
CA PRO A 2 -12.22 -42.97 -3.30
C PRO A 2 -12.41 -41.45 -3.21
N SER A 3 -12.34 -40.90 -1.99
CA SER A 3 -12.47 -39.47 -1.65
C SER A 3 -11.18 -38.65 -1.85
N TRP A 4 -10.10 -39.31 -2.25
CA TRP A 4 -8.76 -38.74 -2.41
C TRP A 4 -8.64 -37.62 -3.47
N PRO A 5 -9.34 -37.64 -4.64
CA PRO A 5 -9.24 -36.53 -5.59
C PRO A 5 -9.87 -35.23 -5.06
N PHE A 6 -10.91 -35.32 -4.24
CA PHE A 6 -11.52 -34.15 -3.59
C PHE A 6 -10.61 -33.55 -2.51
N ALA A 7 -9.88 -34.39 -1.77
CA ALA A 7 -8.90 -33.95 -0.78
C ALA A 7 -7.72 -33.21 -1.45
N LEU A 8 -7.23 -33.71 -2.59
CA LEU A 8 -6.16 -33.07 -3.36
C LEU A 8 -6.60 -31.73 -3.97
N LEU A 9 -7.82 -31.66 -4.52
CA LEU A 9 -8.38 -30.41 -5.04
C LEU A 9 -8.59 -29.37 -3.93
N ALA A 10 -9.12 -29.79 -2.78
CA ALA A 10 -9.28 -28.91 -1.62
C ALA A 10 -7.92 -28.39 -1.10
N GLY A 11 -6.93 -29.28 -0.98
CA GLY A 11 -5.57 -28.92 -0.58
C GLY A 11 -4.90 -27.94 -1.54
N ALA A 12 -5.00 -28.19 -2.86
CA ALA A 12 -4.46 -27.31 -3.88
C ALA A 12 -5.16 -25.93 -3.89
N GLY A 13 -6.49 -25.91 -3.73
CA GLY A 13 -7.26 -24.66 -3.63
C GLY A 13 -6.86 -23.82 -2.42
N CYS A 14 -6.71 -24.44 -1.24
CA CYS A 14 -6.23 -23.76 -0.04
C CYS A 14 -4.81 -23.22 -0.20
N ALA A 15 -3.90 -23.97 -0.84
CA ALA A 15 -2.54 -23.52 -1.11
C ALA A 15 -2.49 -22.30 -2.05
N LEU A 16 -3.29 -22.32 -3.11
CA LEU A 16 -3.39 -21.19 -4.06
C LEU A 16 -3.97 -19.94 -3.39
N LEU A 17 -5.00 -20.09 -2.56
CA LEU A 17 -5.57 -18.99 -1.77
C LEU A 17 -4.52 -18.42 -0.80
N GLY A 18 -3.75 -19.28 -0.13
CA GLY A 18 -2.66 -18.85 0.75
C GLY A 18 -1.58 -18.05 0.02
N LEU A 19 -1.14 -18.51 -1.15
CA LEU A 19 -0.15 -17.82 -1.99
C LEU A 19 -0.68 -16.47 -2.52
N ALA A 20 -1.92 -16.44 -3.00
CA ALA A 20 -2.55 -15.22 -3.49
C ALA A 20 -2.67 -14.17 -2.40
N TRP A 21 -3.02 -14.61 -1.19
CA TRP A 21 -3.18 -13.74 -0.03
C TRP A 21 -1.85 -13.25 0.54
N ALA A 22 -0.84 -14.11 0.65
CA ALA A 22 0.52 -13.70 1.00
C ALA A 22 1.09 -12.70 -0.02
N GLY A 23 0.83 -12.91 -1.31
CA GLY A 23 1.19 -11.96 -2.36
C GLY A 23 0.44 -10.62 -2.26
N ALA A 24 -0.81 -10.61 -1.79
CA ALA A 24 -1.55 -9.37 -1.57
C ALA A 24 -0.98 -8.56 -0.38
N LEU A 25 -0.61 -9.25 0.71
CA LEU A 25 0.03 -8.63 1.88
C LEU A 25 1.40 -8.02 1.52
N SER A 26 2.22 -8.74 0.75
CA SER A 26 3.53 -8.26 0.34
C SER A 26 3.42 -7.05 -0.59
N ARG A 27 2.49 -7.06 -1.56
CA ARG A 27 2.17 -5.91 -2.42
C ARG A 27 1.70 -4.70 -1.60
N ARG A 28 0.78 -4.89 -0.66
CA ARG A 28 0.29 -3.81 0.22
C ARG A 28 1.44 -3.18 1.00
N ARG A 29 2.33 -4.00 1.57
CA ARG A 29 3.49 -3.52 2.32
C ARG A 29 4.47 -2.75 1.44
N ALA A 30 4.80 -3.28 0.26
CA ALA A 30 5.67 -2.60 -0.69
C ALA A 30 5.09 -1.24 -1.11
N ALA A 31 3.79 -1.18 -1.37
CA ALA A 31 3.10 0.07 -1.70
C ALA A 31 3.15 1.08 -0.54
N LEU A 32 2.87 0.65 0.70
CA LEU A 32 3.02 1.51 1.89
C LEU A 32 4.47 2.01 2.04
N ASP A 33 5.45 1.13 1.81
CA ASP A 33 6.88 1.45 1.84
C ASP A 33 7.25 2.52 0.79
N ALA A 34 6.76 2.37 -0.44
CA ALA A 34 6.90 3.35 -1.51
C ALA A 34 6.24 4.69 -1.17
N TRP A 35 4.99 4.67 -0.68
CA TRP A 35 4.28 5.90 -0.32
C TRP A 35 5.05 6.74 0.67
N ALA A 36 5.52 6.21 1.81
CA ALA A 36 6.22 7.08 2.75
C ALA A 36 7.63 7.52 2.28
N ARG A 37 8.31 6.77 1.40
CA ARG A 37 9.52 7.28 0.73
C ARG A 37 9.18 8.48 -0.15
N THR A 38 8.12 8.37 -0.93
CA THR A 38 7.66 9.47 -1.78
C THR A 38 7.22 10.68 -0.95
N LEU A 39 6.52 10.49 0.17
CA LEU A 39 6.16 11.58 1.10
C LEU A 39 7.38 12.25 1.70
N MET A 40 8.41 11.48 2.08
CA MET A 40 9.65 12.04 2.61
C MET A 40 10.37 12.91 1.56
N ARG A 41 10.33 12.51 0.28
CA ARG A 41 10.88 13.31 -0.83
C ARG A 41 10.06 14.57 -1.10
N LEU A 42 8.74 14.47 -1.02
CA LEU A 42 7.86 15.64 -1.10
C LEU A 42 8.13 16.61 0.05
N GLU A 43 8.29 16.11 1.27
CA GLU A 43 8.67 16.93 2.43
C GLU A 43 10.03 17.61 2.21
N ALA A 44 11.04 16.87 1.74
CA ALA A 44 12.36 17.43 1.47
C ALA A 44 12.35 18.50 0.36
N SER A 45 11.39 18.45 -0.55
CA SER A 45 11.25 19.42 -1.64
C SER A 45 10.37 20.62 -1.30
N LEU A 46 9.77 20.67 -0.10
CA LEU A 46 9.06 21.86 0.38
C LEU A 46 9.96 23.10 0.37
N ALA A 47 11.25 22.95 0.72
CA ALA A 47 12.21 24.04 0.74
C ALA A 47 12.45 24.69 -0.64
N TYR A 48 12.18 23.97 -1.73
CA TYR A 48 12.38 24.42 -3.11
C TYR A 48 11.05 24.65 -3.85
N ARG A 49 9.94 24.74 -3.10
CA ARG A 49 8.55 24.71 -3.56
C ARG A 49 8.38 25.21 -5.01
N PRO A 50 8.15 24.30 -5.98
CA PRO A 50 7.89 24.73 -7.34
C PRO A 50 6.56 25.50 -7.41
N PRO A 51 6.40 26.38 -8.42
CA PRO A 51 5.25 27.27 -8.51
C PRO A 51 3.92 26.55 -8.70
N ALA A 52 3.93 25.32 -9.23
CA ALA A 52 2.73 24.50 -9.43
C ALA A 52 2.77 23.22 -8.59
N LEU A 53 1.64 22.88 -7.97
CA LEU A 53 1.46 21.64 -7.22
C LEU A 53 1.73 20.40 -8.09
N ALA A 54 1.35 20.43 -9.36
CA ALA A 54 1.61 19.35 -10.30
C ALA A 54 3.11 19.06 -10.48
N ASP A 55 3.95 20.11 -10.50
CA ASP A 55 5.41 19.96 -10.63
C ASP A 55 6.01 19.39 -9.35
N TRP A 56 5.45 19.78 -8.20
CA TRP A 56 5.87 19.23 -6.91
C TRP A 56 5.60 17.71 -6.83
N LEU A 57 4.43 17.26 -7.27
CA LEU A 57 4.09 15.83 -7.33
C LEU A 57 5.06 15.05 -8.22
N LEU A 58 5.39 15.60 -9.40
CA LEU A 58 6.35 14.99 -10.32
C LEU A 58 7.77 14.93 -9.72
N LEU A 59 8.12 15.88 -8.86
CA LEU A 59 9.40 15.85 -8.16
C LEU A 59 9.45 14.71 -7.12
N GLY A 60 8.34 14.42 -6.44
CA GLY A 60 8.21 13.27 -5.55
C GLY A 60 8.38 11.92 -6.25
N VAL A 61 7.93 11.83 -7.51
CA VAL A 61 8.07 10.63 -8.35
C VAL A 61 9.51 10.38 -8.79
N ARG A 62 10.35 11.43 -8.89
CA ARG A 62 11.74 11.26 -9.36
C ARG A 62 12.50 10.28 -8.46
N GLY A 63 12.94 9.18 -9.06
CA GLY A 63 13.69 8.11 -8.41
C GLY A 63 12.83 7.14 -7.60
N GLU A 64 11.51 7.18 -7.69
CA GLU A 64 10.63 6.13 -7.13
C GLU A 64 10.52 4.99 -8.15
N THR A 65 10.66 3.76 -7.67
CA THR A 65 10.66 2.56 -8.52
C THR A 65 9.32 1.84 -8.52
N ASP A 66 8.43 2.22 -7.61
CA ASP A 66 7.10 1.63 -7.52
C ASP A 66 6.15 2.24 -8.56
N ALA A 67 5.84 1.47 -9.59
CA ALA A 67 4.98 1.91 -10.69
C ALA A 67 3.56 2.29 -10.25
N SER A 68 3.06 1.75 -9.14
CA SER A 68 1.73 2.08 -8.61
C SER A 68 1.72 3.50 -8.06
N VAL A 69 2.71 3.83 -7.24
CA VAL A 69 2.85 5.18 -6.65
C VAL A 69 3.18 6.21 -7.73
N CYS A 70 4.12 5.90 -8.62
CA CYS A 70 4.45 6.76 -9.77
C CYS A 70 3.21 7.01 -10.62
N GLY A 71 2.48 5.96 -11.01
CA GLY A 71 1.28 6.08 -11.82
C GLY A 71 0.19 6.95 -11.19
N VAL A 72 -0.02 6.86 -9.87
CA VAL A 72 -1.01 7.71 -9.17
C VAL A 72 -0.60 9.18 -9.22
N LEU A 73 0.65 9.49 -8.88
CA LEU A 73 1.13 10.87 -8.79
C LEU A 73 1.30 11.53 -10.16
N GLU A 74 1.82 10.80 -11.14
CA GLU A 74 1.93 11.28 -12.53
C GLU A 74 0.55 11.53 -13.14
N THR A 75 -0.40 10.60 -12.95
CA THR A 75 -1.77 10.78 -13.43
C THR A 75 -2.44 11.99 -12.75
N ALA A 76 -2.23 12.17 -11.44
CA ALA A 76 -2.75 13.33 -10.72
C ALA A 76 -2.16 14.63 -11.28
N ALA A 77 -0.84 14.70 -11.42
CA ALA A 77 -0.15 15.86 -11.97
C ALA A 77 -0.59 16.18 -13.40
N GLN A 78 -0.74 15.16 -14.25
CA GLN A 78 -1.16 15.34 -15.64
C GLN A 78 -2.60 15.87 -15.73
N ARG A 79 -3.53 15.34 -14.93
CA ARG A 79 -4.91 15.85 -14.86
C ARG A 79 -4.98 17.28 -14.37
N MET A 80 -4.20 17.62 -13.35
CA MET A 80 -4.11 19.00 -12.85
C MET A 80 -3.51 19.97 -13.86
N ARG A 81 -2.59 19.51 -14.72
CA ARG A 81 -2.05 20.33 -15.82
C ARG A 81 -3.05 20.53 -16.94
N GLN A 82 -3.93 19.57 -17.17
CA GLN A 82 -5.00 19.66 -18.19
C GLN A 82 -6.16 20.54 -17.72
N ASP A 83 -6.48 20.51 -16.44
CA ASP A 83 -7.53 21.32 -15.82
C ASP A 83 -7.02 21.97 -14.52
N ALA A 84 -6.69 23.25 -14.61
CA ALA A 84 -6.13 24.03 -13.51
C ALA A 84 -7.11 24.24 -12.33
N LEU A 85 -8.42 24.07 -12.56
CA LEU A 85 -9.44 24.16 -11.51
C LEU A 85 -9.63 22.83 -10.76
N LEU A 86 -9.02 21.76 -11.26
CA LEU A 86 -9.21 20.42 -10.74
C LEU A 86 -8.38 20.24 -9.46
N THR A 87 -9.08 20.07 -8.34
CA THR A 87 -8.44 19.83 -7.04
C THR A 87 -7.72 18.49 -7.03
N LEU A 88 -6.62 18.41 -6.26
CA LEU A 88 -5.83 17.19 -6.15
C LEU A 88 -6.67 15.96 -5.74
N SER A 89 -7.64 16.14 -4.85
CA SER A 89 -8.59 15.10 -4.43
C SER A 89 -9.46 14.53 -5.55
N ARG A 90 -9.69 15.29 -6.62
CA ARG A 90 -10.39 14.81 -7.82
C ARG A 90 -9.42 14.30 -8.88
N ALA A 91 -8.19 14.81 -8.89
CA ALA A 91 -7.17 14.41 -9.86
C ALA A 91 -6.62 13.02 -9.57
N ALA A 92 -6.33 12.73 -8.30
CA ALA A 92 -5.63 11.53 -7.88
C ALA A 92 -6.49 10.26 -8.04
N PRO A 93 -6.05 9.28 -8.86
CA PRO A 93 -6.71 7.99 -8.92
C PRO A 93 -6.51 7.20 -7.62
N GLN A 94 -7.45 6.29 -7.31
CA GLN A 94 -7.32 5.45 -6.12
C GLN A 94 -6.20 4.42 -6.29
N PRO A 95 -5.23 4.33 -5.35
CA PRO A 95 -4.21 3.29 -5.39
C PRO A 95 -4.87 1.91 -5.19
N ARG A 96 -4.59 0.98 -6.12
CA ARG A 96 -5.22 -0.36 -6.15
C ARG A 96 -4.64 -1.33 -5.14
N ASP A 97 -3.37 -1.15 -4.78
CA ASP A 97 -2.64 -2.05 -3.88
C ASP A 97 -2.86 -1.73 -2.40
N LEU A 98 -3.65 -0.69 -2.10
CA LEU A 98 -3.93 -0.21 -0.75
C LEU A 98 -5.34 -0.56 -0.29
N THR A 99 -5.48 -0.84 1.00
CA THR A 99 -6.79 -1.13 1.62
C THR A 99 -7.62 0.15 1.79
N ALA A 100 -8.90 0.01 2.14
CA ALA A 100 -9.75 1.15 2.47
C ALA A 100 -9.16 2.02 3.60
N THR A 101 -8.58 1.40 4.62
CA THR A 101 -7.95 2.09 5.76
C THR A 101 -6.70 2.87 5.34
N ASP A 102 -5.84 2.27 4.50
CA ASP A 102 -4.65 2.95 3.98
C ASP A 102 -5.04 4.15 3.10
N ARG A 103 -6.09 4.00 2.28
CA ARG A 103 -6.62 5.10 1.47
C ARG A 103 -7.21 6.21 2.32
N ALA A 104 -7.89 5.88 3.41
CA ALA A 104 -8.37 6.87 4.37
C ALA A 104 -7.21 7.63 5.04
N ALA A 105 -6.09 6.94 5.33
CA ALA A 105 -4.88 7.57 5.87
C ALA A 105 -4.21 8.54 4.87
N LEU A 106 -4.29 8.27 3.57
CA LEU A 106 -3.80 9.17 2.52
C LEU A 106 -4.79 10.29 2.16
N SER A 107 -6.07 10.17 2.54
CA SER A 107 -7.10 11.16 2.20
C SER A 107 -6.74 12.61 2.60
N PRO A 108 -6.17 12.89 3.78
CA PRO A 108 -5.78 14.24 4.18
C PRO A 108 -4.76 14.85 3.23
N LEU A 109 -3.88 14.03 2.65
CA LEU A 109 -2.92 14.48 1.65
C LEU A 109 -3.61 15.01 0.41
N TRP A 110 -4.59 14.28 -0.12
CA TRP A 110 -5.29 14.72 -1.33
C TRP A 110 -6.12 15.98 -1.15
N THR A 111 -6.58 16.25 0.07
CA THR A 111 -7.42 17.41 0.38
C THR A 111 -6.62 18.63 0.84
N GLY A 112 -5.51 18.42 1.54
CA GLY A 112 -4.75 19.50 2.17
C GLY A 112 -3.45 19.88 1.45
N LEU A 113 -2.92 19.02 0.59
CA LEU A 113 -1.71 19.36 -0.16
C LEU A 113 -2.00 20.51 -1.15
N GLY A 114 -1.16 21.53 -1.14
CA GLY A 114 -1.39 22.77 -1.92
C GLY A 114 -2.20 23.83 -1.17
N ALA A 115 -2.85 23.49 -0.06
CA ALA A 115 -3.48 24.48 0.83
C ALA A 115 -2.51 24.83 1.98
N GLY A 116 -2.34 26.12 2.27
CA GLY A 116 -1.55 26.60 3.41
C GLY A 116 -0.07 26.91 3.13
N ASP A 117 0.59 27.36 4.19
CA ASP A 117 2.01 27.70 4.22
C ASP A 117 2.90 26.44 4.33
N GLU A 118 4.21 26.64 4.28
CA GLU A 118 5.18 25.53 4.34
C GLU A 118 5.07 24.74 5.65
N ALA A 119 4.88 25.43 6.78
CA ALA A 119 4.76 24.80 8.10
C ALA A 119 3.51 23.91 8.19
N ALA A 120 2.36 24.38 7.71
CA ALA A 120 1.14 23.58 7.66
C ALA A 120 1.29 22.36 6.75
N GLN A 121 1.95 22.51 5.59
CA GLN A 121 2.18 21.38 4.68
C GLN A 121 3.14 20.35 5.26
N ARG A 122 4.17 20.81 5.97
CA ARG A 122 5.10 19.91 6.66
C ARG A 122 4.39 19.11 7.74
N ALA A 123 3.60 19.78 8.59
CA ALA A 123 2.81 19.13 9.63
C ALA A 123 1.81 18.12 9.03
N LEU A 124 1.21 18.45 7.89
CA LEU A 124 0.33 17.54 7.17
C LEU A 124 1.07 16.30 6.65
N LEU A 125 2.22 16.48 6.01
CA LEU A 125 3.02 15.35 5.50
C LEU A 125 3.51 14.46 6.64
N GLU A 126 3.92 15.06 7.76
CA GLU A 126 4.34 14.34 8.96
C GLU A 126 3.19 13.53 9.58
N ALA A 127 1.99 14.11 9.70
CA ALA A 127 0.81 13.43 10.21
C ALA A 127 0.40 12.25 9.32
N VAL A 128 0.41 12.44 7.99
CA VAL A 128 0.12 11.36 7.03
C VAL A 128 1.18 10.26 7.11
N ARG A 129 2.47 10.62 7.23
CA ARG A 129 3.56 9.64 7.41
C ARG A 129 3.38 8.84 8.70
N ALA A 130 3.09 9.49 9.83
CA ALA A 130 2.84 8.81 11.10
C ALA A 130 1.66 7.83 11.00
N SER A 131 0.60 8.21 10.29
CA SER A 131 -0.54 7.34 10.01
C SER A 131 -0.15 6.13 9.15
N LEU A 132 0.65 6.32 8.10
CA LEU A 132 1.17 5.22 7.27
C LEU A 132 2.10 4.30 8.06
N ASP A 133 2.92 4.82 8.98
CA ASP A 133 3.78 4.00 9.84
C ASP A 133 2.97 3.15 10.84
N ALA A 134 1.85 3.68 11.34
CA ALA A 134 0.88 2.89 12.10
C ALA A 134 0.25 1.78 11.25
N GLN A 135 -0.07 2.05 9.97
CA GLN A 135 -0.58 1.03 9.05
C GLN A 135 0.48 -0.02 8.70
N ARG A 136 1.75 0.38 8.51
CA ARG A 136 2.87 -0.55 8.28
C ARG A 136 3.10 -1.47 9.47
N THR A 137 3.06 -0.93 10.68
CA THR A 137 3.22 -1.74 11.90
C THR A 137 2.07 -2.72 12.06
N GLN A 138 0.83 -2.31 11.80
CA GLN A 138 -0.31 -3.22 11.75
C GLN A 138 -0.18 -4.30 10.66
N ALA A 139 0.25 -3.95 9.44
CA ALA A 139 0.47 -4.90 8.37
C ALA A 139 1.55 -5.94 8.72
N ARG A 140 2.65 -5.51 9.34
CA ARG A 140 3.71 -6.41 9.84
C ARG A 140 3.21 -7.34 10.95
N GLN A 141 2.37 -6.83 11.85
CA GLN A 141 1.80 -7.65 12.93
C GLN A 141 0.80 -8.68 12.41
N ALA A 142 0.01 -8.33 11.40
CA ALA A 142 -0.86 -9.27 10.69
C ALA A 142 -0.01 -10.38 10.04
N GLU A 143 0.98 -10.00 9.22
CA GLU A 143 1.90 -10.94 8.56
C GLU A 143 2.57 -11.90 9.57
N ALA A 144 3.01 -11.39 10.72
CA ALA A 144 3.61 -12.22 11.78
C ALA A 144 2.61 -13.18 12.45
N ARG A 145 1.36 -12.75 12.67
CA ARG A 145 0.30 -13.62 13.20
C ARG A 145 -0.06 -14.72 12.20
N ASP A 146 -0.16 -14.33 10.94
CA ASP A 146 -0.58 -15.21 9.86
C ASP A 146 0.48 -16.25 9.54
N HIS A 147 1.75 -15.86 9.59
CA HIS A 147 2.87 -16.80 9.50
C HIS A 147 2.83 -17.84 10.63
N ARG A 148 2.54 -17.42 11.87
CA ARG A 148 2.39 -18.35 13.00
C ARG A 148 1.21 -19.30 12.79
N LEU A 149 0.07 -18.81 12.29
CA LEU A 149 -1.10 -19.64 11.99
C LEU A 149 -0.78 -20.64 10.87
N ALA A 150 -0.13 -20.20 9.79
CA ALA A 150 0.29 -21.06 8.69
C ALA A 150 1.25 -22.17 9.16
N VAL A 151 2.22 -21.85 10.01
CA VAL A 151 3.12 -22.84 10.62
C VAL A 151 2.35 -23.82 11.49
N SER A 152 1.43 -23.34 12.34
CA SER A 152 0.63 -24.21 13.21
C SER A 152 -0.29 -25.15 12.43
N LEU A 153 -0.92 -24.66 11.35
CA LEU A 153 -1.74 -25.45 10.43
C LEU A 153 -0.90 -26.44 9.63
N GLY A 154 0.30 -26.05 9.20
CA GLY A 154 1.24 -26.94 8.52
C GLY A 154 1.71 -28.08 9.41
N VAL A 155 2.01 -27.81 10.68
CA VAL A 155 2.36 -28.84 11.68
C VAL A 155 1.17 -29.78 11.91
N LEU A 156 -0.03 -29.26 12.13
CA LEU A 156 -1.24 -30.09 12.32
C LEU A 156 -1.57 -30.93 11.08
N GLY A 157 -1.42 -30.36 9.88
CA GLY A 157 -1.62 -31.07 8.62
C GLY A 157 -0.60 -32.19 8.40
N ALA A 158 0.68 -31.93 8.69
CA ALA A 158 1.72 -32.95 8.65
C ALA A 158 1.46 -34.09 9.66
N LEU A 159 0.98 -33.75 10.85
CA LEU A 159 0.62 -34.71 11.90
C LEU A 159 -0.60 -35.55 11.51
N ALA A 160 -1.61 -34.94 10.87
CA ALA A 160 -2.78 -35.64 10.35
C ALA A 160 -2.43 -36.58 9.19
N VAL A 161 -1.56 -36.17 8.27
CA VAL A 161 -1.06 -37.03 7.19
C VAL A 161 -0.23 -38.18 7.74
N PHE A 162 0.62 -37.92 8.74
CA PHE A 162 1.40 -38.96 9.42
C PHE A 162 0.51 -39.98 10.11
N LEU A 163 -0.55 -39.54 10.80
CA LEU A 163 -1.55 -40.43 11.43
C LEU A 163 -2.41 -41.21 10.42
N PHE A 164 -2.61 -40.70 9.20
CA PHE A 164 -3.37 -41.40 8.15
C PHE A 164 -2.51 -42.39 7.34
N LEU A 165 -1.19 -42.22 7.37
CA LEU A 165 -0.20 -43.11 6.75
C LEU A 165 0.27 -44.23 7.69
N LEU A 166 -0.03 -44.13 8.99
CA LEU A 166 0.26 -45.12 10.03
C LEU A 166 -0.93 -46.08 10.20
#